data_AF-A4FDK8-F1
#
_entry.id   AF-A4FDK8-F1
#
_cell.length_a   1.000
_cell.length_b   1.000
_cell.length_c   1.000
_cell.angle_alpha   90.00
_cell.angle_beta   90.00
_cell.angle_gamma   90.00
#
_symmetry.space_group_name_H-M   'P 1'
#
loop_
_entity.id
_entity.type
_entity.pdbx_description
1 polymer ?
#
loop_
_entity_poly.entity_id
_entity_poly.type
_entity_poly.pdbx_seq_one_letter_code
_entity_poly.pdbx_strand_id
1 'polypeptide(L)' 'MLRCSTRNAARYVGAEKADEYGRLNAGEGSAVVRVSSAKIIAENNITGE' A
#
# COMPACT_ATOMS: atom_id res chain seq x y z
N MET A 1 -3.38 -8.63 9.43
CA MET A 1 -2.44 -7.77 8.68
C MET A 1 -2.16 -8.28 7.28
N LEU A 2 -1.61 -9.50 7.14
CA LEU A 2 -1.17 -10.09 5.86
C LEU A 2 -2.12 -9.87 4.68
N ARG A 3 -3.42 -10.18 4.83
CA ARG A 3 -4.42 -9.98 3.76
C ARG A 3 -4.50 -8.52 3.26
N CYS A 4 -4.42 -7.54 4.15
CA CYS A 4 -4.43 -6.13 3.75
C CYS A 4 -3.12 -5.74 3.08
N SER A 5 -1.98 -6.15 3.65
CA SER A 5 -0.65 -5.89 3.10
C SER A 5 -0.49 -6.50 1.70
N THR A 6 -0.87 -7.77 1.49
CA THR A 6 -0.85 -8.45 0.18
C THR A 6 -1.72 -7.71 -0.85
N ARG A 7 -2.93 -7.29 -0.46
CA ARG A 7 -3.84 -6.56 -1.36
C ARG A 7 -3.34 -5.16 -1.71
N ASN A 8 -2.64 -4.49 -0.80
CA ASN A 8 -1.99 -3.22 -1.10
C ASN A 8 -0.76 -3.42 -1.99
N ALA A 9 0.05 -4.43 -1.70
CA ALA A 9 1.20 -4.81 -2.53
C ALA A 9 0.78 -5.14 -3.97
N ALA A 10 -0.30 -5.89 -4.17
CA ALA A 10 -0.84 -6.18 -5.50
C ALA A 10 -1.16 -4.91 -6.31
N ARG A 11 -1.60 -3.82 -5.66
CA ARG A 11 -1.97 -2.56 -6.33
C ARG A 11 -0.77 -1.68 -6.68
N TYR A 12 0.24 -1.64 -5.81
CA TYR A 12 1.36 -0.69 -5.93
C TYR A 12 2.64 -1.31 -6.47
N VAL A 13 2.83 -2.62 -6.28
CA VAL A 13 4.05 -3.34 -6.68
C VAL A 13 3.76 -4.33 -7.82
N GLY A 14 2.52 -4.84 -7.88
CA GLY A 14 2.06 -5.78 -8.91
C GLY A 14 1.68 -7.15 -8.34
N ALA A 15 0.83 -7.88 -9.07
CA ALA A 15 0.24 -9.14 -8.62
C ALA A 15 1.29 -10.24 -8.37
N GLU A 16 2.32 -10.32 -9.22
CA GLU A 16 3.39 -11.33 -9.11
C GLU A 16 4.17 -11.23 -7.81
N LYS A 17 4.34 -10.00 -7.28
CA LYS A 17 5.11 -9.73 -6.06
C LYS A 17 4.23 -9.55 -4.81
N ALA A 18 2.92 -9.69 -4.95
CA ALA A 18 1.96 -9.35 -3.89
C ALA A 18 2.18 -10.15 -2.60
N ASP A 19 2.47 -11.43 -2.71
CA ASP A 19 2.64 -12.32 -1.56
C ASP A 19 3.96 -12.07 -0.81
N GLU A 20 5.03 -11.77 -1.54
CA GLU A 20 6.33 -11.40 -0.96
C GLU A 20 6.20 -10.12 -0.13
N TYR A 21 5.73 -9.05 -0.76
CA TYR A 21 5.58 -7.75 -0.10
C TYR A 21 4.46 -7.76 0.94
N GLY A 22 3.46 -8.62 0.78
CA GLY A 22 2.43 -8.85 1.80
C GLY A 22 3.03 -9.36 3.10
N ARG A 23 3.92 -10.36 3.04
CA ARG A 23 4.61 -10.91 4.22
C ARG A 23 5.57 -9.91 4.84
N LEU A 24 6.37 -9.21 4.02
CA LEU A 24 7.31 -8.18 4.50
C LEU A 24 6.61 -7.07 5.30
N ASN A 25 5.40 -6.69 4.89
CA ASN A 25 4.63 -5.60 5.50
C ASN A 25 3.60 -6.07 6.55
N ALA A 26 3.68 -7.32 7.02
CA ALA A 26 2.70 -7.89 7.95
C ALA A 26 3.32 -8.55 9.19
N GLY A 27 4.52 -8.11 9.57
CA GLY A 27 5.23 -8.60 10.77
C GLY A 27 4.53 -8.27 12.09
N GLU A 28 5.01 -8.87 13.17
CA GLU A 28 4.54 -8.57 14.53
C GLU A 28 4.74 -7.08 14.86
N GLY A 29 3.78 -6.49 15.58
CA GLY A 29 3.77 -5.05 15.88
C GLY A 29 3.32 -4.14 14.72
N SER A 30 3.02 -4.69 13.54
CA SER A 30 2.52 -3.90 12.41
C SER A 30 1.04 -3.51 12.56
N ALA A 31 0.67 -2.35 12.00
CA ALA A 31 -0.70 -1.81 12.03
C ALA A 31 -1.21 -1.43 10.63
N VAL A 32 -2.54 -1.52 10.43
CA VAL A 32 -3.20 -0.90 9.27
C VAL A 32 -3.67 0.50 9.65
N VAL A 33 -3.20 1.50 8.93
CA VAL A 33 -3.78 2.85 9.01
C VAL A 33 -4.73 3.05 7.83
N ARG A 34 -5.98 3.41 8.13
CA ARG A 34 -6.95 3.85 7.12
C ARG A 34 -7.15 5.34 7.25
N VAL A 35 -6.94 6.06 6.15
CA VAL A 35 -7.10 7.51 6.09
C VAL A 35 -8.27 7.86 5.17
N SER A 36 -9.07 8.84 5.58
CA SER A 36 -10.08 9.47 4.73
C SER A 36 -9.67 10.92 4.52
N SER A 37 -8.99 11.18 3.42
CA SER A 37 -8.49 12.52 3.13
C SER A 37 -9.66 13.47 2.85
N ALA A 38 -9.82 14.51 3.68
CA ALA A 38 -10.85 15.54 3.48
C ALA A 38 -10.42 16.62 2.49
N LYS A 39 -9.10 16.80 2.30
CA LYS A 39 -8.51 17.77 1.38
C LYS A 39 -7.23 17.18 0.80
N ILE A 40 -7.09 17.26 -0.52
CA ILE A 40 -5.87 16.90 -1.24
C ILE A 40 -5.35 18.19 -1.85
N ILE A 41 -4.12 18.58 -1.52
CA ILE A 41 -3.43 19.71 -2.14
C ILE A 41 -2.27 19.10 -2.92
N ALA A 42 -2.28 19.23 -4.23
CA ALA A 42 -1.22 18.74 -5.11
C ALA A 42 -0.52 19.93 -5.76
N GLU A 43 0.81 19.94 -5.71
CA GLU A 43 1.65 20.97 -6.35
C GLU A 43 2.15 20.51 -7.73
N ASN A 44 2.42 19.20 -7.89
CA ASN A 44 2.87 18.59 -9.14
C ASN A 44 2.11 17.27 -9.41
N ASN A 45 1.79 16.97 -10.67
CA ASN A 45 1.25 15.68 -11.10
C ASN A 45 2.38 14.64 -11.19
N ILE A 46 2.75 14.04 -10.06
CA ILE A 46 3.91 13.14 -9.96
C ILE A 46 3.63 11.70 -10.45
N THR A 47 2.59 11.51 -11.27
CA THR A 47 2.25 10.20 -11.86
C THR A 47 2.13 10.36 -13.37
N GLY A 48 3.24 10.11 -14.08
CA GLY A 48 3.29 10.05 -15.55
C GLY A 48 4.68 10.31 -16.14
N GLU A 49 5.28 9.26 -16.68
CA GLU A 49 5.91 9.25 -18.02
C GLU A 49 5.15 8.21 -18.86
#